data_AF-A0A534P9T4-F1
#
_entry.id   AF-A0A534P9T4-F1
#
_cell.length_a   1.000
_cell.length_b   1.000
_cell.length_c   1.000
_cell.angle_alpha   90.00
_cell.angle_beta   90.00
_cell.angle_gamma   90.00
#
_symmetry.space_group_name_H-M   'P 1'
#
loop_
_entity.id
_entity.type
_entity.pdbx_description
1 polymer ?
#
loop_
_entity_poly.entity_id
_entity_poly.type
_entity_poly.pdbx_seq_one_letter_code
_entity_poly.pdbx_strand_id
1 'polypeptide(L)'
;MLIALLLLAAPVDHEVLLQLLSVNTIRGHEADALRPVLERFKAAGIPAQLLESEPGRGNLIARIKGSGARKPLLLLAHIDVVPVEGQKWNTSPFTPTEKDGYLYARGVTDDKAMAAAIVDVALGLAGEKLSRDVIVALTSGEETGGFEGVQWLLKNHRDLIDAELALNEGGYVVVSSDLSRVEAVKLQVAE
;
A
#
# COMPACT_ATOMS: atom_id res chain seq x y z
N MET A 1 2.87 16.69 11.42
CA MET A 1 1.40 16.79 11.57
C MET A 1 0.80 16.62 10.17
N LEU A 2 0.71 15.38 9.69
CA LEU A 2 0.16 15.08 8.37
C LEU A 2 -1.30 14.68 8.57
N ILE A 3 -2.20 15.58 8.17
CA ILE A 3 -3.66 15.39 8.21
C ILE A 3 -4.12 15.43 6.75
N ALA A 4 -4.64 14.29 6.28
CA ALA A 4 -5.59 14.04 5.19
C ALA A 4 -5.49 14.85 3.88
N LEU A 5 -5.36 14.15 2.75
CA LEU A 5 -5.84 14.62 1.45
C LEU A 5 -6.08 13.45 0.47
N LEU A 6 -7.35 13.17 0.15
CA LEU A 6 -7.73 12.47 -1.06
C LEU A 6 -9.09 13.05 -1.53
N LEU A 7 -9.12 13.65 -2.72
CA LEU A 7 -10.36 14.12 -3.35
C LEU A 7 -10.99 12.94 -4.12
N LEU A 8 -12.24 12.62 -3.81
CA LEU A 8 -12.98 11.54 -4.44
C LEU A 8 -13.64 12.02 -5.75
N ALA A 9 -13.13 11.56 -6.89
CA ALA A 9 -13.80 11.67 -8.18
C ALA A 9 -13.85 10.28 -8.85
N ALA A 10 -15.08 9.81 -9.12
CA ALA A 10 -15.51 8.44 -9.51
C ALA A 10 -15.76 7.47 -8.34
N PRO A 11 -16.71 6.51 -8.47
CA PRO A 11 -16.94 5.49 -7.44
C PRO A 11 -15.77 4.50 -7.49
N VAL A 12 -14.67 4.87 -6.85
CA VAL A 12 -13.59 3.97 -6.52
C VAL A 12 -14.08 3.11 -5.36
N ASP A 13 -13.97 1.80 -5.48
CA ASP A 13 -14.27 0.92 -4.37
C ASP A 13 -13.22 1.12 -3.27
N HIS A 14 -13.61 1.82 -2.20
CA HIS A 14 -12.72 2.09 -1.08
C HIS A 14 -12.66 0.94 -0.07
N GLU A 15 -13.26 -0.22 -0.35
CA GLU A 15 -13.38 -1.30 0.62
C GLU A 15 -12.00 -1.75 1.17
N VAL A 16 -10.99 -1.90 0.30
CA VAL A 16 -9.62 -2.25 0.71
C VAL A 16 -9.05 -1.16 1.62
N LEU A 17 -9.18 0.11 1.23
CA LEU A 17 -8.68 1.24 2.01
C LEU A 17 -9.34 1.29 3.41
N LEU A 18 -10.67 1.21 3.47
CA LEU A 18 -11.41 1.25 4.73
C LEU A 18 -11.05 0.06 5.63
N GLN A 19 -10.84 -1.12 5.06
CA GLN A 19 -10.39 -2.31 5.79
C GLN A 19 -9.00 -2.09 6.41
N LEU A 20 -8.04 -1.62 5.62
CA LEU A 20 -6.68 -1.35 6.10
C LEU A 20 -6.68 -0.29 7.21
N LEU A 21 -7.42 0.80 7.05
CA LEU A 21 -7.49 1.91 8.02
C LEU A 21 -8.17 1.54 9.34
N SER A 22 -9.03 0.51 9.33
CA SER A 22 -9.76 0.06 10.52
C SER A 22 -8.90 -0.80 11.46
N VAL A 23 -7.68 -1.16 11.05
CA VAL A 23 -6.73 -1.92 11.88
C VAL A 23 -5.64 -0.98 12.40
N ASN A 24 -5.45 -0.97 13.72
CA ASN A 24 -4.37 -0.24 14.36
C ASN A 24 -3.04 -0.96 14.14
N THR A 25 -2.22 -0.41 13.24
CA THR A 25 -0.93 -0.96 12.83
C THR A 25 0.28 -0.19 13.37
N ILE A 26 0.14 0.51 14.51
CA ILE A 26 1.23 1.31 15.08
C ILE A 26 2.45 0.44 15.47
N ARG A 27 2.23 -0.74 16.03
CA ARG A 27 3.26 -1.66 16.54
C ARG A 27 2.79 -3.12 16.45
N GLY A 28 2.39 -3.57 15.27
CA GLY A 28 1.84 -4.93 15.06
C GLY A 28 0.48 -4.92 14.36
N HIS A 29 -0.10 -6.11 14.15
CA HIS A 29 -1.38 -6.32 13.46
C HIS A 29 -1.37 -6.04 11.95
N GLU A 30 -0.21 -5.82 11.34
CA GLU A 30 -0.09 -5.70 9.88
C GLU A 30 -0.52 -7.01 9.22
N ALA A 31 -0.21 -8.16 9.82
CA ALA A 31 -0.69 -9.47 9.38
C ALA A 31 -2.22 -9.54 9.39
N ASP A 32 -2.88 -9.03 10.45
CA ASP A 32 -4.34 -9.01 10.55
C ASP A 32 -4.97 -8.10 9.48
N ALA A 33 -4.38 -6.93 9.24
CA ALA A 33 -4.79 -6.00 8.19
C ALA A 33 -4.64 -6.58 6.78
N LEU A 34 -3.61 -7.40 6.55
CA LEU A 34 -3.27 -7.96 5.25
C LEU A 34 -4.01 -9.26 4.90
N ARG A 35 -4.58 -9.98 5.87
CA ARG A 35 -5.32 -11.24 5.60
C ARG A 35 -6.50 -11.04 4.63
N PRO A 36 -7.37 -10.03 4.77
CA PRO A 36 -8.42 -9.78 3.78
C PRO A 36 -7.88 -9.51 2.38
N VAL A 37 -6.77 -8.77 2.27
CA VAL A 37 -6.11 -8.47 0.98
C VAL A 37 -5.56 -9.75 0.35
N LEU A 38 -4.95 -10.64 1.15
CA LEU A 38 -4.49 -11.95 0.70
C LEU A 38 -5.63 -12.77 0.09
N GLU A 39 -6.79 -12.80 0.76
CA GLU A 39 -7.96 -13.54 0.26
C GLU A 39 -8.52 -12.94 -1.02
N ARG A 40 -8.47 -11.61 -1.21
CA ARG A 40 -8.85 -10.96 -2.48
C ARG A 40 -7.93 -11.40 -3.62
N PHE A 41 -6.61 -11.41 -3.42
CA PHE A 41 -5.67 -11.89 -4.43
C PHE A 41 -5.90 -13.36 -4.78
N LYS A 42 -6.10 -14.22 -3.77
CA LYS A 42 -6.43 -15.63 -4.00
C LYS A 42 -7.74 -15.80 -4.79
N ALA A 43 -8.78 -15.05 -4.44
CA ALA A 43 -10.06 -15.08 -5.15
C ALA A 43 -9.93 -14.64 -6.61
N ALA A 44 -9.02 -13.70 -6.91
CA ALA A 44 -8.68 -13.27 -8.26
C ALA A 44 -7.71 -14.21 -8.99
N GLY A 45 -7.28 -15.32 -8.37
CA GLY A 45 -6.32 -16.25 -8.96
C GLY A 45 -4.88 -15.71 -9.02
N ILE A 46 -4.58 -14.63 -8.29
CA ILE A 46 -3.23 -14.07 -8.19
C ILE A 46 -2.46 -14.82 -7.09
N PRO A 47 -1.32 -15.45 -7.42
CA PRO A 47 -0.45 -16.05 -6.41
C PRO A 47 0.03 -14.99 -5.40
N ALA A 48 -0.31 -15.21 -4.13
CA ALA A 48 0.05 -14.31 -3.04
C ALA A 48 0.35 -15.09 -1.75
N GLN A 49 1.22 -14.53 -0.91
CA GLN A 49 1.58 -15.08 0.38
C GLN A 49 1.76 -13.97 1.42
N LEU A 50 1.42 -14.29 2.67
CA LEU A 50 1.66 -13.44 3.82
C LEU A 50 2.81 -14.05 4.63
N LEU A 51 3.88 -13.27 4.83
CA LEU A 51 5.09 -13.64 5.55
C LEU A 51 5.20 -12.78 6.80
N GLU A 52 5.44 -13.40 7.95
CA GLU A 52 5.61 -12.69 9.21
C GLU A 52 7.08 -12.72 9.62
N SER A 53 7.71 -11.54 9.77
CA SER A 53 9.08 -11.46 10.30
C SER A 53 9.13 -11.78 11.79
N GLU A 54 8.05 -11.41 12.48
CA GLU A 54 7.72 -11.69 13.87
C GLU A 54 6.18 -11.78 13.98
N PRO A 55 5.62 -12.41 15.02
CA PRO A 55 4.17 -12.52 15.18
C PRO A 55 3.45 -11.17 15.06
N GLY A 56 2.54 -11.06 14.09
CA GLY A 56 1.78 -9.85 13.77
C GLY A 56 2.44 -8.92 12.76
N ARG A 57 3.76 -8.99 12.56
CA ARG A 57 4.54 -8.15 11.63
C ARG A 57 4.50 -8.73 10.22
N GLY A 58 3.36 -8.53 9.58
CA GLY A 58 3.02 -9.11 8.28
C GLY A 58 3.59 -8.35 7.09
N ASN A 59 4.04 -9.12 6.09
CA ASN A 59 4.48 -8.66 4.78
C ASN A 59 3.75 -9.47 3.71
N LEU A 60 2.91 -8.84 2.89
CA LEU A 60 2.17 -9.51 1.84
C LEU A 60 2.89 -9.34 0.50
N ILE A 61 3.19 -10.47 -0.14
CA ILE A 61 3.77 -10.49 -1.48
C ILE A 61 2.77 -11.13 -2.45
N ALA A 62 2.46 -10.44 -3.55
CA ALA A 62 1.69 -10.98 -4.66
C ALA A 62 2.44 -10.81 -5.98
N ARG A 63 2.22 -11.70 -6.95
CA ARG A 63 2.90 -11.62 -8.24
C ARG A 63 1.96 -11.91 -9.40
N ILE A 64 1.80 -10.91 -10.27
CA ILE A 64 1.13 -11.03 -11.56
C ILE A 64 2.19 -11.39 -12.59
N LYS A 65 2.01 -12.54 -13.26
CA LYS A 65 2.97 -13.06 -14.22
C LYS A 65 2.87 -12.37 -15.57
N GLY A 66 4.01 -11.91 -16.09
CA GLY A 66 4.15 -11.47 -17.46
C GLY A 66 4.83 -12.53 -18.33
N SER A 67 5.17 -12.16 -19.57
CA SER A 67 5.90 -13.02 -20.50
C SER A 67 7.38 -13.21 -20.14
N GLY A 68 7.92 -12.42 -19.21
CA GLY A 68 9.34 -12.43 -18.84
C GLY A 68 10.26 -11.72 -19.86
N ALA A 69 9.70 -10.99 -20.83
CA ALA A 69 10.49 -10.23 -21.80
C ALA A 69 11.29 -9.07 -21.17
N ARG A 70 10.90 -8.62 -19.97
CA ARG A 70 11.63 -7.67 -19.13
C ARG A 70 11.63 -8.12 -17.68
N LYS A 71 12.60 -7.64 -16.90
CA LYS A 71 12.68 -7.88 -15.45
C LYS A 71 11.45 -7.30 -14.72
N PRO A 72 11.10 -7.82 -13.52
CA PRO A 72 9.88 -7.42 -12.81
C PRO A 72 9.84 -5.92 -12.44
N LEU A 73 8.63 -5.39 -12.27
CA LEU A 73 8.37 -4.11 -11.59
C LEU A 73 7.86 -4.41 -10.17
N LEU A 74 8.39 -3.73 -9.17
CA LEU A 74 7.93 -3.80 -7.78
C LEU A 74 7.03 -2.60 -7.47
N LEU A 75 5.83 -2.86 -6.98
CA LEU A 75 4.93 -1.88 -6.36
C LEU A 75 4.99 -2.10 -4.85
N LEU A 76 5.56 -1.13 -4.14
CA LEU A 76 5.84 -1.17 -2.72
C LEU A 76 4.97 -0.13 -2.00
N ALA A 77 4.42 -0.53 -0.86
CA ALA A 77 3.73 0.35 0.08
C ALA A 77 3.86 -0.23 1.49
N HIS A 78 3.79 0.60 2.52
CA HIS A 78 3.83 0.14 3.91
C HIS A 78 2.46 0.20 4.59
N ILE A 79 2.30 -0.63 5.63
CA ILE A 79 1.03 -0.86 6.32
C ILE A 79 1.08 -0.38 7.76
N ASP A 80 2.27 -0.36 8.38
CA ASP A 80 2.48 0.25 9.68
C ASP A 80 2.29 1.77 9.62
N VAL A 81 2.01 2.39 10.77
CA VAL A 81 1.71 3.82 10.84
C VAL A 81 2.29 4.44 12.10
N VAL A 82 2.66 5.72 12.08
CA VAL A 82 3.12 6.39 13.30
C VAL A 82 2.09 6.42 14.45
N PRO A 83 2.55 6.51 15.71
CA PRO A 83 1.69 6.67 16.88
C PRO A 83 0.77 7.91 16.82
N VAL A 84 -0.32 7.90 17.59
CA VAL A 84 -1.34 8.98 17.63
C VAL A 84 -1.35 9.76 18.95
N GLU A 85 -0.61 9.30 19.96
CA GLU A 85 -0.53 9.89 21.29
C GLU A 85 -0.06 11.35 21.22
N GLY A 86 -0.74 12.21 21.97
CA GLY A 86 -0.45 13.65 22.00
C GLY A 86 -0.94 14.43 20.79
N GLN A 87 -1.57 13.79 19.79
CA GLN A 87 -2.16 14.47 18.64
C GLN A 87 -3.63 14.83 18.90
N LYS A 88 -4.06 15.98 18.40
CA LYS A 88 -5.47 16.38 18.46
C LYS A 88 -6.23 15.75 17.31
N TRP A 89 -7.14 14.83 17.62
CA TRP A 89 -8.03 14.21 16.66
C TRP A 89 -9.48 14.66 16.88
N ASN A 90 -10.17 15.02 15.80
CA ASN A 90 -11.59 15.37 15.82
C ASN A 90 -12.49 14.16 15.48
N THR A 91 -11.89 13.03 15.09
CA THR A 91 -12.52 11.74 14.78
C THR A 91 -11.68 10.63 15.42
N SER A 92 -12.19 9.40 15.50
CA SER A 92 -11.38 8.27 15.95
C SER A 92 -10.33 7.91 14.88
N PRO A 93 -9.03 7.80 15.21
CA PRO A 93 -7.97 7.62 14.22
C PRO A 93 -8.04 6.28 13.48
N PHE A 94 -8.62 5.24 14.09
CA PHE A 94 -8.78 3.90 13.49
C PHE A 94 -10.24 3.59 13.17
N THR A 95 -11.05 4.63 13.00
CA THR A 95 -12.42 4.52 12.50
C THR A 95 -12.55 5.47 11.32
N PRO A 96 -12.38 4.97 10.08
CA PRO A 96 -12.47 5.81 8.88
C PRO A 96 -13.75 6.61 8.88
N THR A 97 -13.61 7.94 8.87
CA THR A 97 -14.74 8.87 8.97
C THR A 97 -14.73 9.79 7.76
N GLU A 98 -15.77 9.73 6.95
CA GLU A 98 -16.01 10.72 5.89
C GLU A 98 -16.69 11.95 6.46
N LYS A 99 -16.11 13.13 6.22
CA LYS A 99 -16.68 14.41 6.65
C LYS A 99 -16.24 15.52 5.71
N ASP A 100 -17.17 16.38 5.30
CA ASP A 100 -16.91 17.55 4.47
C ASP A 100 -16.14 17.26 3.16
N GLY A 101 -16.33 16.06 2.59
CA GLY A 101 -15.64 15.61 1.37
C GLY A 101 -14.24 15.02 1.59
N TYR A 102 -13.84 14.80 2.85
CA TYR A 102 -12.54 14.23 3.22
C TYR A 102 -12.71 12.92 4.00
N LEU A 103 -11.77 12.00 3.82
CA LEU A 103 -11.65 10.77 4.61
C LEU A 103 -10.62 10.96 5.73
N TYR A 104 -11.05 10.80 6.99
CA TYR A 104 -10.22 10.94 8.18
C TYR A 104 -9.93 9.59 8.82
N ALA A 105 -8.66 9.21 8.85
CA ALA A 105 -8.10 8.13 9.65
C ALA A 105 -6.55 8.24 9.66
N ARG A 106 -5.91 7.62 10.65
CA ARG A 106 -4.47 7.38 10.67
C ARG A 106 -4.15 6.37 9.59
N GLY A 107 -3.22 6.71 8.71
CA GLY A 107 -2.81 5.84 7.61
C GLY A 107 -3.35 6.25 6.25
N VAL A 108 -4.27 7.22 6.15
CA VAL A 108 -4.92 7.55 4.85
C VAL A 108 -3.88 7.96 3.82
N THR A 109 -3.10 9.01 4.10
CA THR A 109 -2.12 9.56 3.16
C THR A 109 -0.78 8.84 3.17
N ASP A 110 -0.52 8.10 4.23
CA ASP A 110 0.79 7.60 4.63
C ASP A 110 0.52 6.32 5.43
N ASP A 111 0.37 5.17 4.78
CA ASP A 111 0.48 4.95 3.31
C ASP A 111 -0.62 4.03 2.74
N LYS A 112 -1.71 3.86 3.50
CA LYS A 112 -2.75 2.88 3.18
C LYS A 112 -3.58 3.22 1.93
N ALA A 113 -3.66 4.49 1.51
CA ALA A 113 -4.28 4.83 0.22
C ALA A 113 -3.45 4.36 -0.97
N MET A 114 -2.11 4.48 -0.92
CA MET A 114 -1.26 3.92 -1.97
C MET A 114 -1.34 2.40 -1.97
N ALA A 115 -1.27 1.77 -0.79
CA ALA A 115 -1.43 0.33 -0.65
C ALA A 115 -2.74 -0.15 -1.29
N ALA A 116 -3.87 0.52 -1.01
CA ALA A 116 -5.16 0.17 -1.61
C ALA A 116 -5.16 0.35 -3.13
N ALA A 117 -4.62 1.45 -3.65
CA ALA A 117 -4.51 1.68 -5.09
C ALA A 117 -3.64 0.62 -5.79
N ILE A 118 -2.54 0.20 -5.16
CA ILE A 118 -1.68 -0.88 -5.66
C ILE A 118 -2.45 -2.20 -5.72
N VAL A 119 -3.26 -2.51 -4.69
CA VAL A 119 -4.13 -3.69 -4.68
C VAL A 119 -5.12 -3.66 -5.84
N ASP A 120 -5.81 -2.53 -6.05
CA ASP A 120 -6.78 -2.40 -7.15
C ASP A 120 -6.13 -2.53 -8.53
N VAL A 121 -4.97 -1.90 -8.72
CA VAL A 121 -4.18 -2.06 -9.95
C VAL A 121 -3.81 -3.52 -10.16
N ALA A 122 -3.30 -4.19 -9.12
CA ALA A 122 -2.92 -5.60 -9.21
C ALA A 122 -4.10 -6.52 -9.57
N LEU A 123 -5.27 -6.28 -8.98
CA LEU A 123 -6.50 -6.98 -9.31
C LEU A 123 -6.94 -6.71 -10.76
N GLY A 124 -6.84 -5.47 -11.23
CA GLY A 124 -7.15 -5.09 -12.61
C GLY A 124 -6.17 -5.65 -13.65
N LEU A 125 -4.95 -5.97 -13.26
CA LEU A 125 -3.96 -6.65 -14.12
C LEU A 125 -4.12 -8.17 -14.17
N ALA A 126 -5.03 -8.76 -13.39
CA ALA A 126 -5.26 -10.20 -13.39
C ALA A 126 -5.71 -10.68 -14.77
N GLY A 127 -4.93 -11.56 -15.41
CA GLY A 127 -5.23 -12.10 -16.73
C GLY A 127 -4.78 -11.23 -17.91
N GLU A 128 -4.22 -10.05 -17.66
CA GLU A 128 -3.68 -9.18 -18.70
C GLU A 128 -2.37 -9.70 -19.30
N LYS A 129 -2.09 -9.33 -20.56
CA LYS A 129 -0.85 -9.71 -21.24
C LYS A 129 0.26 -8.70 -20.94
N LEU A 130 1.07 -9.00 -19.94
CA LEU A 130 2.17 -8.14 -19.50
C LEU A 130 3.52 -8.57 -20.08
N SER A 131 4.41 -7.61 -20.37
CA SER A 131 5.78 -7.90 -20.83
C SER A 131 6.76 -8.22 -19.70
N ARG A 132 6.40 -7.93 -18.44
CA ARG A 132 7.17 -8.18 -17.22
C ARG A 132 6.24 -8.63 -16.11
N ASP A 133 6.79 -9.32 -15.10
CA ASP A 133 6.07 -9.55 -13.85
C ASP A 133 5.79 -8.21 -13.15
N VAL A 134 4.64 -8.10 -12.49
CA VAL A 134 4.35 -7.05 -11.52
C VAL A 134 4.28 -7.70 -10.15
N ILE A 135 5.15 -7.26 -9.25
CA ILE A 135 5.24 -7.73 -7.87
C ILE A 135 4.60 -6.66 -6.99
N VAL A 136 3.69 -7.06 -6.12
CA VAL A 136 3.19 -6.23 -5.03
C VAL A 136 3.89 -6.67 -3.75
N ALA A 137 4.43 -5.71 -3.01
CA ALA A 137 4.89 -5.90 -1.65
C ALA A 137 4.22 -4.87 -0.73
N LEU A 138 3.39 -5.35 0.19
CA LEU A 138 2.81 -4.53 1.26
C LEU A 138 3.53 -4.88 2.55
N THR A 139 4.31 -3.95 3.10
CA THR A 139 5.32 -4.25 4.12
C THR A 139 5.02 -3.64 5.48
N SER A 140 5.65 -4.20 6.51
CA SER A 140 5.62 -3.66 7.88
C SER A 140 6.91 -2.90 8.23
N GLY A 141 6.82 -2.06 9.26
CA GLY A 141 7.96 -1.46 9.96
C GLY A 141 8.71 -0.35 9.24
N GLU A 142 8.18 0.23 8.16
CA GLU A 142 8.78 1.38 7.46
C GLU A 142 9.05 2.52 8.45
N GLU A 143 8.03 2.85 9.26
CA GLU A 143 8.02 3.98 10.21
C GLU A 143 9.01 3.79 11.37
N THR A 144 9.56 2.58 11.49
CA THR A 144 10.57 2.18 12.48
C THR A 144 11.92 1.82 11.86
N GLY A 145 12.14 2.14 10.58
CA GLY A 145 13.42 1.94 9.87
C GLY A 145 13.44 0.76 8.89
N GLY A 146 12.31 0.11 8.64
CA GLY A 146 12.14 -0.95 7.64
C GLY A 146 12.69 -2.32 8.03
N PHE A 147 13.02 -2.55 9.31
CA PHE A 147 13.67 -3.77 9.78
C PHE A 147 12.78 -5.01 9.63
N GLU A 148 11.50 -4.92 9.99
CA GLU A 148 10.54 -6.04 9.90
C GLU A 148 9.98 -6.25 8.47
N GLY A 149 10.10 -5.23 7.62
CA GLY A 149 9.61 -5.27 6.24
C GLY A 149 10.70 -5.46 5.21
N VAL A 150 11.00 -4.40 4.48
CA VAL A 150 11.88 -4.44 3.30
C VAL A 150 13.26 -5.00 3.62
N GLN A 151 13.89 -4.62 4.73
CA GLN A 151 15.21 -5.15 5.08
C GLN A 151 15.17 -6.65 5.38
N TRP A 152 14.15 -7.11 6.11
CA TRP A 152 13.96 -8.53 6.39
C TRP A 152 13.65 -9.33 5.12
N LEU A 153 12.82 -8.79 4.21
CA LEU A 153 12.55 -9.41 2.91
C LEU A 153 13.80 -9.49 2.04
N LEU A 154 14.60 -8.42 1.96
CA LEU A 154 15.87 -8.42 1.23
C LEU A 154 16.86 -9.47 1.78
N LYS A 155 16.84 -9.71 3.09
CA LYS A 155 17.73 -10.68 3.74
C LYS A 155 17.26 -12.12 3.58
N ASN A 156 15.95 -12.39 3.69
CA ASN A 156 15.43 -13.76 3.82
C ASN A 156 14.63 -14.24 2.60
N HIS A 157 14.11 -13.32 1.79
CA HIS A 157 13.16 -13.59 0.70
C HIS A 157 13.42 -12.72 -0.53
N ARG A 158 14.70 -12.45 -0.84
CA ARG A 158 15.11 -11.57 -1.95
C ARG A 158 14.50 -12.01 -3.28
N ASP A 159 14.39 -13.31 -3.50
CA ASP A 159 13.81 -13.91 -4.71
C ASP A 159 12.34 -13.50 -4.95
N LEU A 160 11.60 -13.20 -3.88
CA LEU A 160 10.20 -12.79 -3.97
C LEU A 160 10.03 -11.36 -4.45
N ILE A 161 11.00 -10.47 -4.15
CA ILE A 161 10.93 -9.03 -4.40
C ILE A 161 12.00 -8.51 -5.38
N ASP A 162 12.82 -9.38 -5.97
CA ASP A 162 13.83 -8.97 -6.95
C ASP A 162 13.17 -8.40 -8.20
N ALA A 163 13.49 -7.13 -8.50
CA ALA A 163 12.87 -6.35 -9.56
C ALA A 163 13.90 -5.43 -10.24
N GLU A 164 13.55 -4.91 -11.41
CA GLU A 164 14.35 -3.89 -12.12
C GLU A 164 14.18 -2.50 -11.54
N LEU A 165 12.98 -2.23 -11.04
CA LEU A 165 12.54 -0.93 -10.57
C LEU A 165 11.50 -1.17 -9.48
N ALA A 166 11.56 -0.37 -8.43
CA ALA A 166 10.55 -0.28 -7.41
C ALA A 166 9.89 1.10 -7.41
N LEU A 167 8.56 1.12 -7.41
CA LEU A 167 7.77 2.30 -7.08
C LEU A 167 7.39 2.21 -5.60
N ASN A 168 7.62 3.27 -4.85
CA ASN A 168 7.26 3.36 -3.43
C ASN A 168 6.53 4.66 -3.13
N GLU A 169 6.03 4.77 -1.91
CA GLU A 169 5.50 6.02 -1.37
C GLU A 169 6.47 7.19 -1.51
N GLY A 170 5.90 8.39 -1.55
CA GLY A 170 6.60 9.62 -1.84
C GLY A 170 6.27 10.19 -3.22
N GLY A 171 6.94 11.27 -3.55
CA GLY A 171 6.49 12.14 -4.63
C GLY A 171 5.20 12.87 -4.27
N TYR A 172 4.60 13.56 -5.25
CA TYR A 172 3.36 14.31 -5.06
C TYR A 172 2.75 14.64 -6.42
N VAL A 173 1.42 14.79 -6.41
CA VAL A 173 0.68 15.29 -7.56
C VAL A 173 0.63 16.81 -7.47
N VAL A 174 1.15 17.48 -8.49
CA VAL A 174 0.93 18.91 -8.69
C VAL A 174 -0.35 19.05 -9.49
N VAL A 175 -1.33 19.72 -8.90
CA VAL A 175 -2.61 20.05 -9.54
C VAL A 175 -2.68 21.54 -9.81
N SER A 176 -3.45 21.93 -10.82
CA SER A 176 -3.75 23.32 -11.11
C SER A 176 -4.39 24.00 -9.89
N SER A 177 -4.27 25.32 -9.79
CA SER A 177 -4.77 26.09 -8.63
C SER A 177 -6.27 25.95 -8.37
N ASP A 178 -7.04 25.57 -9.39
CA ASP A 178 -8.48 25.30 -9.35
C ASP A 178 -8.81 23.80 -9.15
N LEU A 179 -7.80 22.95 -8.94
CA LEU A 179 -7.89 21.50 -8.79
C LEU A 179 -8.50 20.75 -10.00
N SER A 180 -8.68 21.41 -11.14
CA SER A 180 -9.35 20.83 -12.31
C SER A 180 -8.46 19.92 -13.15
N ARG A 181 -7.13 20.01 -12.98
CA ARG A 181 -6.16 19.30 -13.81
C ARG A 181 -4.93 18.86 -13.04
N VAL A 182 -4.46 17.64 -13.30
CA VAL A 182 -3.14 17.17 -12.88
C VAL A 182 -2.07 17.75 -13.81
N GLU A 183 -1.12 18.50 -13.26
CA GLU A 183 -0.02 19.14 -14.00
C GLU A 183 1.27 18.32 -13.97
N ALA A 184 1.55 17.64 -12.86
CA ALA A 184 2.67 16.70 -12.76
C ALA A 184 2.38 15.61 -11.73
N VAL A 185 2.93 14.42 -11.97
CA VAL A 185 3.00 13.34 -10.98
C VAL A 185 4.48 13.08 -10.72
N LYS A 186 4.92 13.32 -9.48
CA LYS A 186 6.24 12.90 -9.02
C LYS A 186 6.10 11.55 -8.35
N LEU A 187 7.03 10.65 -8.65
CA LEU A 187 7.07 9.31 -8.09
C LEU A 187 8.42 9.11 -7.40
N GLN A 188 8.42 8.40 -6.28
CA GLN A 188 9.65 7.89 -5.68
C GLN A 188 9.99 6.54 -6.32
N VAL A 189 11.25 6.41 -6.74
CA VAL A 189 11.75 5.21 -7.40
C VAL A 189 13.03 4.72 -6.72
N ALA A 190 13.21 3.40 -6.68
CA ALA A 190 14.46 2.75 -6.32
C ALA A 190 14.84 1.72 -7.41
N GLU A 191 16.14 1.62 -7.68
CA GLU A 191 16.75 0.66 -8.61
C GLU A 191 17.41 -0.50 -7.86
#